data_AF-A0A9W7D8K4-F1
#
_entry.id   AF-A0A9W7D8K4-F1
#
_cell.length_a   1.000
_cell.length_b   1.000
_cell.length_c   1.000
_cell.angle_alpha   90.00
_cell.angle_beta   90.00
_cell.angle_gamma   90.00
#
_symmetry.space_group_name_H-M   'P 1'
#
loop_
_entity.id
_entity.type
_entity.pdbx_description
1 polymer ?
#
loop_
_entity_poly.entity_id
_entity_poly.type
_entity_poly.pdbx_seq_one_letter_code
_entity_poly.pdbx_strand_id
1 'polypeptide(L)'
;MERSWRGVFESEQFKQWSASVAKAFKKKSELGDLAMVSTMTRRFSDDAVKNLIVAAKQASTTRDFAKRSEKAQLKYWINEGKTADDVFKLDQVDDLLGSSMLSTWMSYMTLLGKNRNKTLFAVLKERNTDEVLPMLIVAAKSESKKAHIARGLENVQIKY
;
A
#
# COMPACT_ATOMS: atom_id res chain seq x y z
N MET A 1 -4.35 16.61 22.67
CA MET A 1 -3.08 17.03 22.03
C MET A 1 -2.68 15.96 21.02
N GLU A 2 -3.03 16.14 19.75
CA GLU A 2 -2.52 15.28 18.67
C GLU A 2 -1.05 15.64 18.43
N ARG A 3 -0.13 14.76 18.82
CA ARG A 3 1.22 14.81 18.28
C ARG A 3 1.10 14.46 16.80
N SER A 4 1.27 15.45 15.91
CA SER A 4 1.41 15.21 14.48
C SER A 4 2.48 14.14 14.26
N TRP A 5 2.06 12.99 13.72
CA TRP A 5 2.92 11.82 13.51
C TRP A 5 4.18 12.17 12.69
N ARG A 6 4.11 13.20 11.83
CA ARG A 6 5.28 13.73 11.11
C ARG A 6 6.41 14.17 12.05
N GLY A 7 6.07 14.88 13.13
CA GLY A 7 7.06 15.34 14.09
C GLY A 7 7.77 14.20 14.82
N VAL A 8 7.11 13.05 14.98
CA VAL A 8 7.73 11.86 15.58
C VAL A 8 8.77 11.26 14.63
N PHE A 9 8.48 11.14 13.35
CA PHE A 9 9.39 10.56 12.36
C PHE A 9 10.53 11.49 11.95
N GLU A 10 10.41 12.79 12.22
CA GLU A 10 11.48 13.77 12.01
C GLU A 10 12.35 13.99 13.25
N SER A 11 11.91 13.46 14.41
CA SER A 11 12.58 13.64 15.69
C SER A 11 13.99 13.03 15.72
N GLU A 12 14.86 13.62 16.54
CA GLU A 12 16.22 13.14 16.75
C GLU A 12 16.24 11.72 17.35
N GLN A 13 15.28 11.43 18.24
CA GLN A 13 15.12 10.12 18.85
C GLN A 13 14.80 9.05 17.79
N PHE A 14 13.95 9.37 16.82
CA PHE A 14 13.64 8.45 15.72
C PHE A 14 14.85 8.22 14.81
N LYS A 15 15.64 9.26 14.52
CA LYS A 15 16.88 9.13 13.74
C LYS A 15 17.90 8.22 14.43
N GLN A 16 18.10 8.39 15.73
CA GLN A 16 19.02 7.56 16.51
C GLN A 16 18.56 6.11 16.59
N TRP A 17 17.26 5.89 16.83
CA TRP A 17 16.69 4.55 16.85
C TRP A 17 16.80 3.85 15.49
N SER A 18 16.43 4.52 14.40
CA SER A 18 16.50 3.93 13.04
C SER A 18 17.93 3.61 12.62
N ALA A 19 18.90 4.46 12.98
CA ALA A 19 20.32 4.18 12.78
C ALA A 19 20.79 2.95 13.58
N SER A 20 20.27 2.78 14.82
CA SER A 20 20.59 1.63 15.66
C SER A 20 20.04 0.33 15.08
N VAL A 21 18.81 0.33 14.57
CA VAL A 21 18.21 -0.81 13.86
C VAL A 21 19.03 -1.13 12.60
N ALA A 22 19.36 -0.13 11.77
CA ALA A 22 20.17 -0.33 10.57
C ALA A 22 21.55 -0.94 10.89
N LYS A 23 22.19 -0.50 11.98
CA LYS A 23 23.47 -1.05 12.45
C LYS A 23 23.33 -2.51 12.90
N ALA A 24 22.30 -2.84 13.68
CA ALA A 24 22.05 -4.19 14.17
C ALA A 24 21.79 -5.19 13.04
N PHE A 25 21.10 -4.75 11.98
CA PHE A 25 20.71 -5.59 10.85
C PHE A 25 21.58 -5.38 9.60
N LYS A 26 22.79 -4.81 9.73
CA LYS A 26 23.67 -4.46 8.59
C LYS A 26 23.87 -5.60 7.58
N LYS A 27 23.98 -6.85 8.05
CA LYS A 27 24.15 -8.05 7.18
C LYS A 27 22.84 -8.67 6.69
N LYS A 28 21.70 -8.26 7.25
CA LYS A 28 20.36 -8.80 6.96
C LYS A 28 19.36 -7.66 6.84
N SER A 29 19.60 -6.75 5.88
CA SER A 29 18.83 -5.51 5.73
C SER A 29 17.32 -5.73 5.63
N GLU A 30 16.86 -6.80 4.95
CA GLU A 30 15.44 -7.11 4.87
C GLU A 30 14.80 -7.40 6.25
N LEU A 31 15.54 -8.02 7.18
CA LEU A 31 15.05 -8.23 8.56
C LEU A 31 15.04 -6.93 9.35
N GLY A 32 15.98 -6.03 9.07
CA GLY A 32 16.00 -4.69 9.66
C GLY A 32 14.81 -3.85 9.21
N ASP A 33 14.52 -3.85 7.91
CA ASP A 33 13.36 -3.15 7.33
C ASP A 33 12.05 -3.72 7.93
N LEU A 34 11.93 -5.05 8.04
CA LEU A 34 10.79 -5.70 8.69
C LEU A 34 10.67 -5.35 10.18
N ALA A 35 11.77 -5.37 10.94
CA ALA A 35 11.76 -5.05 12.36
C ALA A 35 11.35 -3.60 12.61
N MET A 36 11.86 -2.68 11.80
CA MET A 36 11.53 -1.25 11.86
C MET A 36 10.05 -1.04 11.58
N VAL A 37 9.55 -1.56 10.46
CA VAL A 37 8.13 -1.43 10.10
C VAL A 37 7.23 -2.07 11.14
N SER A 38 7.51 -3.30 11.57
CA SER A 38 6.71 -4.00 12.59
C SER A 38 6.61 -3.19 13.89
N THR A 39 7.74 -2.60 14.33
CA THR A 39 7.78 -1.77 15.55
C THR A 39 6.95 -0.50 15.37
N MET A 40 7.10 0.19 14.24
CA MET A 40 6.37 1.41 13.95
C MET A 40 4.87 1.15 13.82
N THR A 41 4.47 0.09 13.12
CA THR A 41 3.08 -0.27 12.90
C THR A 41 2.38 -0.61 14.22
N ARG A 42 3.04 -1.37 15.09
CA ARG A 42 2.53 -1.66 16.45
C ARG A 42 2.35 -0.40 17.30
N ARG A 43 3.17 0.63 17.08
CA ARG A 43 3.13 1.87 17.87
C ARG A 43 2.16 2.93 17.33
N PHE A 44 2.03 3.02 16.00
CA PHE A 44 1.39 4.16 15.33
C PHE A 44 0.22 3.77 14.43
N SER A 45 -0.11 2.48 14.26
CA SER A 45 -1.07 1.89 13.31
C SER A 45 -0.56 1.66 11.90
N ASP A 46 -1.26 0.79 11.16
CA ASP A 46 -1.02 0.51 9.75
C ASP A 46 -1.16 1.77 8.89
N ASP A 47 -2.19 2.58 9.14
CA ASP A 47 -2.47 3.78 8.36
C ASP A 47 -1.39 4.84 8.48
N ALA A 48 -0.88 5.06 9.69
CA ALA A 48 0.18 6.04 9.91
C ALA A 48 1.48 5.64 9.20
N VAL A 49 1.89 4.38 9.32
CA VAL A 49 3.14 3.89 8.70
C VAL A 49 3.00 3.83 7.17
N LYS A 50 1.85 3.38 6.67
CA LYS A 50 1.52 3.44 5.23
C LYS A 50 1.66 4.86 4.69
N ASN A 51 1.03 5.86 5.34
CA ASN A 51 1.06 7.25 4.89
C ASN A 51 2.48 7.83 4.94
N LEU A 52 3.27 7.47 5.95
CA LEU A 52 4.67 7.85 6.03
C LEU A 52 5.49 7.29 4.86
N ILE A 53 5.31 6.01 4.53
CA ILE A 53 6.01 5.36 3.41
C ILE A 53 5.63 6.03 2.09
N VAL A 54 4.34 6.30 1.87
CA VAL A 54 3.85 7.00 0.67
C VAL A 54 4.47 8.39 0.54
N ALA A 55 4.55 9.16 1.64
CA ALA A 55 5.21 10.47 1.65
C ALA A 55 6.71 10.35 1.33
N ALA A 56 7.41 9.38 1.93
CA ALA A 56 8.84 9.15 1.69
C ALA A 56 9.14 8.73 0.24
N LYS A 57 8.22 8.06 -0.48
CA LYS A 57 8.42 7.72 -1.90
C LYS A 57 8.53 8.97 -2.80
N GLN A 58 7.99 10.11 -2.38
CA GLN A 58 7.99 11.35 -3.16
C GLN A 58 9.38 11.99 -3.24
N ALA A 59 10.15 11.95 -2.15
CA ALA A 59 11.50 12.53 -2.10
C ALA A 59 12.54 11.57 -2.70
N SER A 60 13.36 12.06 -3.63
CA SER A 60 14.38 11.25 -4.33
C SER A 60 15.38 10.59 -3.37
N THR A 61 15.75 11.29 -2.30
CA THR A 61 16.73 10.84 -1.29
C THR A 61 16.22 9.69 -0.41
N THR A 62 14.90 9.55 -0.26
CA THR A 62 14.29 8.52 0.63
C THR A 62 13.51 7.46 -0.13
N ARG A 63 13.35 7.62 -1.45
CA ARG A 63 12.54 6.75 -2.31
C ARG A 63 12.92 5.27 -2.23
N ASP A 64 14.20 4.92 -2.30
CA ASP A 64 14.63 3.52 -2.31
C ASP A 64 14.44 2.86 -0.94
N PHE A 65 14.66 3.62 0.14
CA PHE A 65 14.33 3.18 1.48
C PHE A 65 12.82 2.96 1.65
N ALA A 66 12.01 3.88 1.13
CA ALA A 66 10.56 3.78 1.19
C ALA A 66 10.02 2.56 0.41
N LYS A 67 10.59 2.24 -0.76
CA LYS A 67 10.26 1.01 -1.52
C LYS A 67 10.57 -0.27 -0.72
N ARG A 68 11.70 -0.32 -0.02
CA ARG A 68 12.01 -1.47 0.84
C ARG A 68 11.09 -1.56 2.05
N SER A 69 10.78 -0.42 2.67
CA SER A 69 9.84 -0.32 3.78
C SER A 69 8.42 -0.75 3.36
N GLU A 70 7.99 -0.40 2.15
CA GLU A 70 6.73 -0.88 1.56
C GLU A 70 6.73 -2.41 1.46
N LYS A 71 7.78 -3.02 0.89
CA LYS A 71 7.91 -4.49 0.83
C LYS A 71 7.86 -5.12 2.22
N ALA A 72 8.50 -4.51 3.21
CA ALA A 72 8.48 -4.95 4.60
C ALA A 72 7.09 -4.83 5.25
N GLN A 73 6.36 -3.75 4.98
CA GLN A 73 4.97 -3.57 5.43
C GLN A 73 4.05 -4.66 4.87
N LEU A 74 4.21 -5.00 3.58
CA LEU A 74 3.45 -6.10 2.98
C LEU A 74 3.75 -7.44 3.65
N LYS A 75 5.04 -7.74 3.91
CA LYS A 75 5.43 -8.96 4.65
C LYS A 75 4.86 -8.97 6.08
N TYR A 76 4.89 -7.84 6.77
CA TYR A 76 4.29 -7.71 8.10
C TYR A 76 2.80 -8.02 8.08
N TRP A 77 2.03 -7.49 7.13
CA TRP A 77 0.61 -7.79 6.99
C TRP A 77 0.32 -9.25 6.70
N ILE A 78 1.17 -9.92 5.90
CA ILE A 78 1.08 -11.38 5.70
C ILE A 78 1.30 -12.11 7.01
N ASN A 79 2.34 -11.75 7.77
CA ASN A 79 2.68 -12.41 9.04
C ASN A 79 1.61 -12.23 10.12
N GLU A 80 0.92 -11.08 10.13
CA GLU A 80 -0.21 -10.81 11.03
C GLU A 80 -1.53 -11.42 10.52
N GLY A 81 -1.51 -12.15 9.39
CA GLY A 81 -2.68 -12.84 8.84
C GLY A 81 -3.76 -11.90 8.31
N LYS A 82 -3.42 -10.66 7.95
CA LYS A 82 -4.40 -9.72 7.38
C LYS A 82 -4.96 -10.26 6.07
N THR A 83 -6.24 -10.00 5.84
CA THR A 83 -6.90 -10.34 4.58
C THR A 83 -6.68 -9.25 3.54
N ALA A 84 -7.04 -9.55 2.28
CA ALA A 84 -7.08 -8.56 1.22
C ALA A 84 -8.01 -7.39 1.59
N ASP A 85 -9.12 -7.68 2.27
CA ASP A 85 -10.12 -6.69 2.66
C ASP A 85 -9.64 -5.83 3.82
N ASP A 86 -8.90 -6.41 4.78
CA ASP A 86 -8.30 -5.64 5.88
C ASP A 86 -7.30 -4.61 5.36
N VAL A 87 -6.47 -5.00 4.39
CA VAL A 87 -5.51 -4.09 3.74
C VAL A 87 -6.25 -3.08 2.86
N PHE A 88 -7.33 -3.49 2.21
CA PHE A 88 -8.14 -2.60 1.38
C PHE A 88 -8.88 -1.53 2.19
N LYS A 89 -9.38 -1.86 3.39
CA LYS A 89 -10.07 -0.92 4.30
C LYS A 89 -9.15 0.17 4.86
N LEU A 90 -7.83 -0.02 4.79
CA LEU A 90 -6.86 1.06 5.06
C LEU A 90 -7.01 2.20 4.04
N ASP A 91 -7.68 1.98 2.92
CA ASP A 91 -7.93 2.98 1.89
C ASP A 91 -9.36 3.52 2.02
N GLN A 92 -9.52 4.66 2.71
CA GLN A 92 -10.77 5.42 2.76
C GLN A 92 -10.76 6.49 1.65
N VAL A 93 -10.81 6.08 0.39
CA VAL A 93 -10.81 7.02 -0.76
C VAL A 93 -11.98 6.77 -1.70
N ASP A 94 -12.59 7.88 -2.11
CA ASP A 94 -13.70 7.91 -3.05
C ASP A 94 -13.24 7.55 -4.48
N ASP A 95 -12.03 7.95 -4.90
CA ASP A 95 -11.41 7.51 -6.18
C ASP A 95 -10.44 6.35 -5.97
N LEU A 96 -11.01 5.15 -5.95
CA LEU A 96 -10.25 3.91 -5.76
C LEU A 96 -9.20 3.67 -6.87
N LEU A 97 -9.52 4.03 -8.11
CA LEU A 97 -8.64 3.77 -9.27
C LEU A 97 -7.52 4.81 -9.37
N GLY A 98 -7.73 6.01 -8.83
CA GLY A 98 -6.71 7.05 -8.68
C GLY A 98 -5.87 6.93 -7.42
N SER A 99 -6.27 6.06 -6.48
CA SER A 99 -5.56 5.89 -5.21
C SER A 99 -4.11 5.47 -5.42
N SER A 100 -3.19 6.23 -4.84
CA SER A 100 -1.78 5.85 -4.76
C SER A 100 -1.57 4.48 -4.09
N MET A 101 -2.53 4.07 -3.25
CA MET A 101 -2.53 2.85 -2.49
C MET A 101 -3.06 1.64 -3.27
N LEU A 102 -3.81 1.84 -4.35
CA LEU A 102 -4.24 0.73 -5.22
C LEU A 102 -3.04 -0.06 -5.75
N SER A 103 -1.93 0.63 -6.04
CA SER A 103 -0.67 -0.01 -6.45
C SER A 103 -0.08 -0.91 -5.35
N THR A 104 -0.15 -0.48 -4.09
CA THR A 104 0.31 -1.22 -2.91
C THR A 104 -0.57 -2.44 -2.63
N TRP A 105 -1.89 -2.26 -2.68
CA TRP A 105 -2.85 -3.36 -2.52
C TRP A 105 -2.72 -4.39 -3.66
N MET A 106 -2.57 -3.96 -4.91
CA MET A 106 -2.33 -4.87 -6.04
C MET A 106 -1.02 -5.66 -5.88
N SER A 107 0.01 -5.03 -5.32
CA SER A 107 1.28 -5.71 -4.98
C SER A 107 1.07 -6.73 -3.87
N TYR A 108 0.30 -6.39 -2.84
CA TYR A 108 -0.08 -7.32 -1.77
C TYR A 108 -0.83 -8.55 -2.31
N MET A 109 -1.81 -8.35 -3.19
CA MET A 109 -2.55 -9.43 -3.84
C MET A 109 -1.66 -10.34 -4.67
N THR A 110 -0.67 -9.76 -5.36
CA THR A 110 0.34 -10.52 -6.10
C THR A 110 1.19 -11.38 -5.17
N LEU A 111 1.59 -10.85 -4.00
CA LEU A 111 2.32 -11.60 -2.98
C LEU A 111 1.49 -12.73 -2.36
N LEU A 112 0.19 -12.54 -2.20
CA LEU A 112 -0.74 -13.58 -1.76
C LEU A 112 -1.02 -14.65 -2.85
N GLY A 113 -0.46 -14.52 -4.06
CA GLY A 113 -0.75 -15.40 -5.18
C GLY A 113 -2.18 -15.27 -5.72
N LYS A 114 -2.89 -14.20 -5.37
CA LYS A 114 -4.28 -13.97 -5.79
C LYS A 114 -4.34 -13.19 -7.10
N ASN A 115 -5.39 -13.43 -7.89
CA ASN A 115 -5.65 -12.63 -9.08
C ASN A 115 -6.13 -11.21 -8.67
N ARG A 116 -5.19 -10.27 -8.70
CA ARG A 116 -5.42 -8.86 -8.32
C ARG A 116 -6.55 -8.19 -9.11
N ASN A 117 -6.65 -8.45 -10.42
CA ASN A 117 -7.67 -7.83 -11.27
C ASN A 117 -9.06 -8.41 -10.96
N LYS A 118 -9.15 -9.74 -10.79
CA LYS A 118 -10.42 -10.40 -10.45
C LYS A 118 -10.95 -9.93 -9.10
N THR A 119 -10.06 -9.77 -8.13
CA THR A 119 -10.46 -9.30 -6.79
C THR A 119 -10.84 -7.82 -6.82
N LEU A 120 -10.09 -6.99 -7.53
CA LEU A 120 -10.43 -5.57 -7.68
C LEU A 120 -11.79 -5.40 -8.36
N PHE A 121 -12.06 -6.19 -9.39
CA PHE A 121 -13.34 -6.21 -10.07
C PHE A 121 -14.49 -6.61 -9.13
N ALA A 122 -14.32 -7.62 -8.29
CA ALA A 122 -15.33 -8.02 -7.30
C ALA A 122 -15.63 -6.88 -6.31
N VAL A 123 -14.60 -6.22 -5.78
CA VAL A 123 -14.79 -5.09 -4.86
C VAL A 123 -15.47 -3.90 -5.54
N LEU A 124 -15.12 -3.61 -6.80
CA LEU A 124 -15.79 -2.55 -7.55
C LEU A 124 -17.25 -2.91 -7.85
N LYS A 125 -17.56 -4.18 -8.14
CA LYS A 125 -18.93 -4.66 -8.36
C LYS A 125 -19.80 -4.57 -7.10
N GLU A 126 -19.24 -4.81 -5.92
CA GLU A 126 -19.98 -4.65 -4.66
C GLU A 126 -20.31 -3.19 -4.33
N ARG A 127 -19.55 -2.24 -4.89
CA ARG A 127 -19.66 -0.80 -4.59
C ARG A 127 -20.36 0.01 -5.66
N ASN A 128 -20.64 -0.57 -6.82
CA ASN A 128 -21.20 0.11 -7.98
C ASN A 128 -22.34 -0.72 -8.55
N THR A 129 -23.29 -0.06 -9.22
CA THR A 129 -24.31 -0.79 -9.97
C THR A 129 -23.71 -1.43 -11.22
N ASP A 130 -24.38 -2.46 -11.75
CA ASP A 130 -23.97 -3.11 -13.00
C ASP A 130 -23.99 -2.15 -14.21
N GLU A 131 -24.73 -1.04 -14.13
CA GLU A 131 -24.74 0.04 -15.14
C GLU A 131 -23.54 0.99 -15.01
N VAL A 132 -23.15 1.32 -13.77
CA VAL A 132 -22.08 2.31 -13.49
C VAL A 132 -20.70 1.69 -13.64
N LEU A 133 -20.52 0.43 -13.25
CA LEU A 133 -19.21 -0.24 -13.29
C LEU A 133 -18.55 -0.26 -14.69
N PRO A 134 -19.25 -0.65 -15.78
CA PRO A 134 -18.68 -0.59 -17.13
C PRO A 134 -18.26 0.82 -17.53
N MET A 135 -19.07 1.83 -17.22
CA MET A 135 -18.78 3.23 -17.53
C MET A 135 -17.53 3.72 -16.80
N LEU A 136 -17.38 3.36 -15.53
CA LEU A 136 -16.20 3.70 -14.72
C LEU A 136 -14.92 3.05 -15.27
N ILE A 137 -15.00 1.79 -15.72
CA ILE A 137 -13.86 1.10 -16.37
C ILE A 137 -13.49 1.78 -17.69
N VAL A 138 -14.48 2.14 -18.53
CA VAL A 138 -14.24 2.85 -19.79
C VAL A 138 -13.63 4.23 -19.54
N ALA A 139 -14.14 5.01 -18.58
CA ALA A 139 -13.59 6.31 -18.22
C ALA A 139 -12.12 6.20 -17.76
N ALA A 140 -11.81 5.20 -16.93
CA ALA A 140 -10.45 4.96 -16.46
C ALA A 140 -9.48 4.52 -17.58
N LYS A 141 -9.97 3.96 -18.70
CA LYS A 141 -9.11 3.66 -19.87
C LYS A 141 -8.60 4.91 -20.56
N SER A 142 -9.38 5.99 -20.54
CA SER A 142 -9.01 7.28 -21.13
C SER A 142 -7.99 8.04 -20.28
N GLU A 143 -7.86 7.69 -19.00
CA GLU A 143 -6.84 8.24 -18.12
C GLU A 143 -5.53 7.45 -18.22
N SER A 144 -4.49 8.05 -18.79
CA SER A 144 -3.16 7.41 -19.00
C SER A 144 -2.62 6.68 -17.75
N LYS A 145 -2.79 7.27 -16.56
CA LYS A 145 -2.35 6.69 -15.28
C LYS A 145 -3.15 5.44 -14.86
N LYS A 146 -4.41 5.32 -15.27
CA LYS A 146 -5.33 4.24 -14.86
C LYS A 146 -5.51 3.18 -15.96
N ALA A 147 -5.10 3.49 -17.21
CA ALA A 147 -5.37 2.66 -18.38
C ALA A 147 -4.89 1.21 -18.25
N HIS A 148 -3.72 0.95 -17.63
CA HIS A 148 -3.24 -0.42 -17.42
C HIS A 148 -4.17 -1.23 -16.51
N ILE A 149 -4.64 -0.62 -15.41
CA ILE A 149 -5.56 -1.23 -14.45
C ILE A 149 -6.92 -1.47 -15.13
N ALA A 150 -7.42 -0.46 -15.85
CA ALA A 150 -8.72 -0.50 -16.51
C ALA A 150 -8.80 -1.61 -17.57
N ARG A 151 -7.75 -1.83 -18.37
CA ARG A 151 -7.67 -2.98 -19.29
C ARG A 151 -7.70 -4.31 -18.55
N GLY A 152 -7.04 -4.38 -17.39
CA GLY A 152 -7.07 -5.55 -16.52
C GLY A 152 -8.47 -5.88 -16.00
N LEU A 153 -9.26 -4.85 -15.66
CA LEU A 153 -10.64 -4.97 -15.21
C LEU A 153 -11.59 -5.36 -16.35
N GLU A 154 -11.46 -4.72 -17.51
CA GLU A 154 -12.24 -5.05 -18.72
C GLU A 154 -12.02 -6.51 -19.14
N ASN A 155 -10.78 -7.00 -19.11
CA ASN A 155 -10.48 -8.40 -19.39
C ASN A 155 -11.14 -9.38 -18.41
N VAL A 156 -11.38 -8.97 -17.16
CA VAL A 156 -12.13 -9.77 -16.19
C VAL A 156 -13.63 -9.69 -16.50
N GLN A 157 -14.14 -8.49 -16.80
CA GLN A 157 -15.54 -8.25 -17.11
C GLN A 157 -16.02 -9.06 -18.32
N ILE A 158 -15.23 -9.13 -19.40
CA ILE A 158 -15.56 -9.87 -20.62
C ILE A 158 -15.61 -11.39 -20.39
N LYS A 159 -14.86 -11.89 -19.40
CA LYS A 159 -14.76 -13.32 -19.06
C LYS A 159 -15.75 -13.76 -17.99
N TYR A 160 -16.49 -12.81 -17.42
CA TYR A 160 -17.51 -13.03 -16.41
C TYR A 160 -18.82 -13.42 -17.09
#